data_AF-A0A968TRH2-F1
#
_entry.id   AF-A0A968TRH2-F1
#
_cell.length_a   1.000
_cell.length_b   1.000
_cell.length_c   1.000
_cell.angle_alpha   90.00
_cell.angle_beta   90.00
_cell.angle_gamma   90.00
#
_symmetry.space_group_name_H-M   'P 1'
#
loop_
_entity.id
_entity.type
_entity.pdbx_description
1 polymer ?
#
loop_
_entity_poly.entity_id
_entity_poly.type
_entity_poly.pdbx_seq_one_letter_code
_entity_poly.pdbx_strand_id
1 'polypeptide(L)' 'QISKNYVASLQSFFEVNQPIKAVIIDVDEPKRRISLSTKVLENYPGEMLEKMPEVMAEAAERMPKVAKDLDKQPES' A
#
# COMPACT_ATOMS: atom_id res chain seq x y z
N GLN A 1 5.22 0.86 -2.69
CA GLN A 1 5.75 0.63 -1.32
C GLN A 1 4.85 -0.36 -0.58
N ILE A 2 5.40 -1.28 0.22
CA ILE A 2 4.67 -2.46 0.71
C ILE A 2 4.21 -2.37 2.18
N SER A 3 5.15 -2.14 3.10
CA SER A 3 4.88 -1.99 4.53
C SER A 3 5.72 -0.85 5.10
N LYS A 4 5.31 -0.32 6.27
CA LYS A 4 6.15 0.58 7.08
C LYS A 4 7.31 -0.16 7.75
N ASN A 5 7.25 -1.49 7.86
CA ASN A 5 8.37 -2.31 8.34
C ASN A 5 9.28 -2.76 7.19
N TYR A 6 10.54 -3.06 7.52
CA TYR A 6 11.50 -3.60 6.55
C TYR A 6 11.05 -4.96 6.03
N VAL A 7 11.07 -5.13 4.71
CA VAL A 7 10.72 -6.37 4.03
C VAL A 7 12.00 -6.99 3.47
N ALA A 8 12.45 -8.09 4.07
CA ALA A 8 13.70 -8.75 3.70
C ALA A 8 13.64 -9.46 2.34
N SER A 9 12.49 -10.06 2.01
CA SER A 9 12.27 -10.70 0.71
C SER A 9 10.82 -10.56 0.29
N LEU A 10 10.58 -10.09 -0.94
CA LEU A 10 9.24 -9.95 -1.50
C LEU A 10 8.63 -11.29 -1.90
N GLN A 11 9.47 -12.25 -2.32
CA GLN A 11 9.01 -13.55 -2.78
C GLN A 11 8.36 -14.38 -1.66
N SER A 12 8.65 -14.04 -0.40
CA SER A 12 8.03 -14.69 0.76
C SER A 12 6.61 -14.19 1.05
N PHE A 13 6.19 -13.06 0.50
CA PHE A 13 4.89 -12.43 0.80
C PHE A 13 3.94 -12.33 -0.40
N PHE A 14 4.47 -12.44 -1.62
CA PHE A 14 3.70 -12.32 -2.84
C PHE A 14 3.92 -13.52 -3.74
N GLU A 15 2.83 -13.99 -4.33
CA GLU A 15 2.85 -15.02 -5.36
C GLU A 15 2.69 -14.39 -6.75
N VAL A 16 3.29 -15.03 -7.75
CA VAL A 16 3.10 -14.62 -9.15
C VAL A 16 1.64 -14.83 -9.53
N ASN A 17 1.02 -13.84 -10.17
CA ASN A 17 -0.41 -13.77 -10.50
C ASN A 17 -1.36 -13.58 -9.31
N GLN A 18 -0.86 -13.26 -8.12
CA GLN A 18 -1.72 -12.91 -7.00
C GLN A 18 -2.42 -11.57 -7.24
N PRO A 19 -3.77 -11.50 -7.19
CA PRO A 19 -4.47 -10.23 -7.23
C PRO A 19 -4.26 -9.47 -5.91
N ILE A 20 -3.85 -8.21 -6.00
CA ILE A 20 -3.65 -7.33 -4.86
C ILE A 20 -4.37 -6.00 -5.05
N LYS A 21 -4.83 -5.40 -3.95
CA LYS A 21 -5.36 -4.04 -3.94
C LYS A 21 -4.27 -3.10 -3.44
N ALA A 22 -4.06 -1.99 -4.13
CA ALA A 22 -3.09 -0.97 -3.76
C ALA A 22 -3.64 0.42 -4.08
N VAL A 23 -3.08 1.43 -3.43
CA VAL A 23 -3.44 2.83 -3.63
C VAL A 23 -2.44 3.48 -4.58
N ILE A 24 -2.93 4.24 -5.55
CA ILE A 24 -2.09 5.08 -6.39
C ILE A 24 -1.68 6.30 -5.56
N ILE A 25 -0.37 6.49 -5.38
CA ILE A 25 0.18 7.62 -4.62
C ILE A 25 0.75 8.72 -5.50
N ASP A 26 1.14 8.39 -6.73
CA ASP A 26 1.69 9.35 -7.68
C ASP A 26 1.50 8.84 -9.12
N VAL A 27 1.30 9.76 -10.06
CA VAL A 27 1.13 9.51 -11.50
C VAL A 27 1.96 10.53 -12.27
N ASP A 28 3.03 10.07 -12.89
CA ASP A 28 3.85 10.85 -13.81
C ASP A 28 3.44 10.51 -15.25
N GLU A 29 2.46 11.25 -15.78
CA GLU A 29 1.96 11.06 -17.15
C GLU A 29 3.04 11.25 -18.23
N PRO A 30 3.91 12.29 -18.18
CA PRO A 30 4.99 12.46 -19.16
C PRO A 30 5.90 11.24 -19.26
N LYS A 31 6.24 10.62 -18.13
CA LYS A 31 7.06 9.41 -18.09
C LYS A 31 6.24 8.11 -18.14
N ARG A 32 4.91 8.21 -18.19
CA ARG A 32 3.95 7.10 -18.12
C ARG A 32 4.21 6.17 -16.92
N ARG A 33 4.50 6.75 -15.75
CA ARG A 33 4.77 6.00 -14.52
C ARG A 33 3.65 6.18 -13.52
N ILE A 34 3.32 5.10 -12.82
CA ILE A 34 2.35 5.08 -11.73
C ILE A 34 3.03 4.47 -10.52
N SER A 35 2.96 5.17 -9.39
CA SER A 35 3.48 4.73 -8.11
C SER A 35 2.33 4.14 -7.27
N LEU A 36 2.50 2.89 -6.85
CA LEU A 36 1.51 2.16 -6.05
C LEU A 36 1.99 1.90 -4.63
N SER A 37 1.06 1.87 -3.67
CA SER A 37 1.34 1.72 -2.25
C SER A 37 0.31 0.89 -1.53
N THR A 38 0.74 -0.15 -0.81
CA THR A 38 -0.09 -0.90 0.13
C THR A 38 0.17 -0.48 1.59
N LYS A 39 1.33 0.13 1.88
CA LYS A 39 1.68 0.60 3.25
C LYS A 39 0.71 1.64 3.80
N VAL A 40 0.00 2.35 2.93
CA VAL A 40 -0.95 3.40 3.34
C VAL A 40 -2.25 2.77 3.88
N LEU A 41 -2.55 1.53 3.50
CA LEU A 41 -3.69 0.77 4.00
C LEU A 41 -3.41 0.17 5.40
N GLU A 42 -2.18 0.26 5.90
CA GLU A 42 -1.80 -0.21 7.24
C GLU A 42 -2.30 0.73 8.34
N ASN A 43 -3.09 0.19 9.26
CA ASN A 43 -3.44 0.79 10.53
C ASN A 43 -2.22 0.94 11.45
N TYR A 44 -1.31 -0.04 11.43
CA TYR A 44 -0.07 -0.04 12.21
C TYR A 44 1.09 -0.62 11.41
N PRO A 45 2.36 -0.26 11.73
CA PRO A 45 3.50 -0.74 10.97
C PRO A 45 3.62 -2.27 10.97
N GLY A 46 3.72 -2.88 9.79
CA GLY A 46 3.87 -4.34 9.64
C GLY A 46 2.55 -5.10 9.50
N GLU A 47 1.39 -4.46 9.63
CA GLU A 47 0.09 -5.12 9.45
C GLU A 47 -0.03 -5.82 8.09
N MET A 48 0.54 -5.25 7.01
CA MET A 48 0.54 -5.91 5.70
C MET A 48 1.32 -7.23 5.70
N LEU A 49 2.30 -7.39 6.58
CA LEU A 49 3.13 -8.60 6.65
C LEU A 49 2.47 -9.67 7.53
N GLU A 50 1.72 -9.25 8.55
CA GLU A 50 1.04 -10.16 9.49
C GLU A 50 -0.34 -10.58 9.00
N LYS A 51 -1.08 -9.64 8.40
CA LYS A 51 -2.52 -9.71 8.15
C LYS A 51 -2.89 -9.28 6.73
N MET A 52 -2.06 -9.61 5.75
CA MET A 52 -2.30 -9.29 4.33
C MET A 52 -3.75 -9.57 3.86
N PRO A 53 -4.38 -10.72 4.17
CA PRO A 53 -5.75 -10.99 3.70
C PRO A 53 -6.78 -10.01 4.27
N GLU A 54 -6.65 -9.62 5.54
CA GLU A 54 -7.53 -8.66 6.22
C GLU A 54 -7.38 -7.27 5.62
N VAL A 55 -6.13 -6.82 5.41
CA VAL A 55 -5.88 -5.52 4.78
C VAL A 55 -6.44 -5.48 3.35
N MET A 56 -6.33 -6.58 2.58
CA MET A 56 -6.88 -6.66 1.22
C MET A 56 -8.41 -6.71 1.20
N ALA A 57 -9.04 -7.35 2.18
CA ALA A 57 -10.50 -7.38 2.30
C ALA A 57 -11.04 -5.98 2.59
N GLU A 58 -10.45 -5.29 3.57
CA GLU A 58 -10.90 -3.98 4.07
C GLU A 58 -10.35 -2.78 3.30
N ALA A 59 -9.49 -3.00 2.29
CA ALA A 59 -8.79 -1.92 1.59
C ALA A 59 -9.72 -0.78 1.12
N ALA A 60 -10.91 -1.11 0.63
CA ALA A 60 -11.90 -0.14 0.17
C ALA A 60 -12.49 0.69 1.31
N GLU A 61 -12.76 0.08 2.46
CA GLU A 61 -13.30 0.74 3.65
C GLU A 61 -12.26 1.64 4.32
N ARG A 62 -10.97 1.30 4.17
CA ARG A 62 -9.85 2.09 4.69
C ARG A 62 -9.55 3.33 3.83
N MET A 63 -10.09 3.43 2.60
CA MET A 63 -9.81 4.54 1.67
C MET A 63 -10.09 5.95 2.20
N PRO A 64 -11.20 6.23 2.91
CA PRO A 64 -11.46 7.58 3.42
C PRO A 64 -10.40 8.05 4.42
N LYS A 65 -9.88 7.12 5.23
CA LYS A 65 -8.76 7.39 6.15
C LYS A 65 -7.47 7.62 5.38
N VAL A 66 -7.17 6.78 4.39
CA VAL A 66 -5.98 6.93 3.55
C VAL A 66 -5.95 8.28 2.84
N ALA A 67 -7.05 8.70 2.22
CA ALA A 67 -7.14 9.99 1.55
C ALA A 67 -6.82 11.15 2.52
N LYS A 68 -7.41 11.12 3.72
CA LYS A 68 -7.15 12.12 4.77
C LYS A 68 -5.70 12.12 5.25
N ASP A 69 -5.07 10.96 5.32
CA ASP A 69 -3.68 10.83 5.77
C ASP A 69 -2.69 11.27 4.67
N LEU A 70 -2.98 11.00 3.40
CA LEU A 70 -2.19 11.48 2.24
C LEU A 70 -2.23 13.01 2.12
N ASP A 71 -3.40 13.64 2.31
CA ASP A 71 -3.53 15.10 2.30
C ASP A 71 -2.73 15.80 3.42
N LYS A 72 -2.44 15.08 4.50
CA LYS A 72 -1.75 15.60 5.68
C LYS A 72 -0.24 15.38 5.68
N GLN A 73 0.28 14.57 4.75
CA GLN A 73 1.72 14.38 4.63
C GLN A 73 2.25 15.32 3.55
N PRO A 74 2.80 16.51 3.91
CA PRO A 74 3.63 17.23 2.96
C PRO A 74 4.81 16.31 2.62
N GLU A 75 5.02 16.13 1.32
CA GLU A 75 6.16 15.40 0.76
C GLU A 75 7.43 15.86 1.47
N SER A 76 8.12 14.92 2.12
CA SER A 76 9.36 15.17 2.86
C SER A 76 10.56 15.10 1.94
#